data_AF-A0A858SRP0-F1
#
_entry.id   AF-A0A858SRP0-F1
#
_cell.length_a   1.000
_cell.length_b   1.000
_cell.length_c   1.000
_cell.angle_alpha   90.00
_cell.angle_beta   90.00
_cell.angle_gamma   90.00
#
_symmetry.space_group_name_H-M   'P 1'
#
loop_
_entity.id
_entity.type
_entity.pdbx_description
1 polymer ?
#
loop_
_entity_poly.entity_id
_entity_poly.type
_entity_poly.pdbx_seq_one_letter_code
_entity_poly.pdbx_strand_id
1 'polypeptide(L)'
;MSAGQARCGSDEFSFCLEGWSLAAVRGFAQRMHGVASEVRAPGKSVSISMGIGLHFDGVERTLTQPLNEAEDTIYAAKRQGPTGRIFLMATV
;
A
#
# COMPACT_ATOMS: atom_id res chain seq x y z
N MET A 1 -11.79 -0.10 -14.45
CA MET A 1 -11.00 0.22 -13.25
C MET A 1 -11.87 -0.03 -12.03
N SER A 2 -11.60 -1.11 -11.31
CA SER A 2 -12.21 -1.47 -10.04
C SER A 2 -11.18 -1.27 -8.92
N ALA A 3 -11.64 -1.00 -7.70
CA ALA A 3 -10.77 -0.93 -6.53
C ALA A 3 -11.41 -1.76 -5.40
N GLY A 4 -10.72 -2.80 -4.96
CA GLY A 4 -11.09 -3.57 -3.78
C GLY A 4 -10.30 -3.07 -2.57
N GLN A 5 -10.94 -2.95 -1.41
CA GLN A 5 -10.25 -2.63 -0.16
C GLN A 5 -10.56 -3.69 0.90
N ALA A 6 -9.55 -4.04 1.70
CA ALA A 6 -9.68 -4.95 2.83
C ALA A 6 -8.86 -4.45 4.03
N ARG A 7 -9.31 -4.80 5.23
CA ARG A 7 -8.54 -4.64 6.46
C ARG A 7 -7.89 -5.99 6.78
N CYS A 8 -6.57 -6.04 6.80
CA CYS A 8 -5.79 -7.28 6.93
C CYS A 8 -5.25 -7.50 8.36
N GLY A 9 -5.41 -6.51 9.25
CA GLY A 9 -4.99 -6.57 10.64
C GLY A 9 -5.54 -5.42 11.48
N SER A 10 -4.99 -5.22 12.68
CA SER A 10 -5.41 -4.12 13.55
C SER A 10 -5.01 -2.75 12.98
N ASP A 11 -3.86 -2.64 12.33
CA ASP A 11 -3.29 -1.41 11.75
C ASP A 11 -2.94 -1.52 10.25
N GLU A 12 -3.46 -2.55 9.56
CA GLU A 12 -3.10 -2.88 8.18
C GLU A 12 -4.30 -2.84 7.23
N PHE A 13 -4.10 -2.18 6.09
CA PHE A 13 -5.07 -2.09 5.01
C PHE A 13 -4.46 -2.55 3.70
N SER A 14 -5.26 -3.18 2.84
CA SER A 14 -4.83 -3.65 1.52
C SER A 14 -5.78 -3.14 0.45
N PHE A 15 -5.23 -2.69 -0.67
CA PHE A 15 -5.96 -2.25 -1.85
C PHE A 15 -5.57 -3.09 -3.05
N CYS A 16 -6.56 -3.58 -3.80
CA CYS A 16 -6.36 -4.21 -5.10
C CYS A 16 -6.84 -3.24 -6.19
N LEU A 17 -5.93 -2.82 -7.07
CA LEU A 17 -6.11 -1.78 -8.08
C LEU A 17 -5.98 -2.39 -9.49
N GLU A 18 -7.07 -2.94 -10.00
CA GLU A 18 -7.09 -3.69 -11.26
C GLU A 18 -7.17 -2.75 -12.48
N GLY A 19 -6.24 -2.94 -13.43
CA GLY A 19 -6.13 -2.14 -14.64
C GLY A 19 -5.54 -0.74 -14.40
N TRP A 20 -4.88 -0.52 -13.27
CA TRP A 20 -4.21 0.75 -12.96
C TRP A 20 -2.76 0.71 -13.42
N SER A 21 -2.32 1.77 -14.13
CA SER A 21 -0.90 1.91 -14.46
C SER A 21 -0.06 2.15 -13.19
N LEU A 22 1.21 1.74 -13.23
CA LEU A 22 2.16 2.01 -12.13
C LEU A 22 2.21 3.51 -11.77
N ALA A 23 2.10 4.41 -12.75
CA ALA A 23 2.06 5.85 -12.51
C ALA A 23 0.80 6.27 -11.72
N ALA A 24 -0.36 5.70 -12.06
CA ALA A 24 -1.60 5.95 -11.34
C ALA A 24 -1.55 5.43 -9.89
N VAL A 25 -0.98 4.24 -9.68
CA VAL A 25 -0.78 3.62 -8.35
C VAL A 25 0.16 4.46 -7.50
N ARG A 26 1.28 4.94 -8.05
CA ARG A 26 2.20 5.85 -7.35
C ARG A 26 1.52 7.17 -6.98
N GLY A 27 0.76 7.75 -7.89
CA GLY A 27 -0.02 8.96 -7.60
C GLY A 27 -1.07 8.74 -6.50
N PHE A 28 -1.71 7.57 -6.47
CA PHE A 28 -2.63 7.18 -5.39
C PHE A 28 -1.92 7.07 -4.04
N ALA A 29 -0.78 6.37 -4.00
CA ALA A 29 0.05 6.24 -2.80
C ALA A 29 0.47 7.61 -2.24
N GLN A 30 0.93 8.52 -3.11
CA GLN A 30 1.32 9.87 -2.71
C GLN A 30 0.15 10.67 -2.12
N ARG A 31 -1.05 10.60 -2.73
CA ARG A 31 -2.24 11.26 -2.19
C ARG A 31 -2.64 10.70 -0.83
N MET A 32 -2.61 9.37 -0.67
CA MET A 32 -2.90 8.70 0.59
C MET A 32 -1.92 9.13 1.69
N HIS A 33 -0.63 9.21 1.37
CA HIS A 33 0.38 9.73 2.29
C HIS A 33 0.07 11.16 2.74
N GLY A 34 -0.24 12.04 1.77
CA GLY A 34 -0.62 13.43 2.04
C GLY A 34 -1.81 13.53 2.98
N VAL A 35 -2.92 12.86 2.65
CA VAL A 35 -4.14 12.85 3.48
C VAL A 35 -3.86 12.30 4.88
N ALA A 36 -3.14 11.17 4.99
CA ALA A 36 -2.81 10.59 6.29
C ALA A 36 -2.00 11.55 7.17
N SER A 37 -1.06 12.29 6.57
CA SER A 37 -0.25 13.30 7.28
C SER A 37 -1.06 14.51 7.77
N GLU A 38 -2.23 14.76 7.19
CA GLU A 38 -3.15 15.83 7.61
C GLU A 38 -4.09 15.38 8.73
N VAL A 39 -4.30 14.06 8.89
CA VAL A 39 -5.13 13.53 9.98
C VAL A 39 -4.50 13.86 11.33
N ARG A 40 -5.27 14.60 12.13
CA ARG A 40 -4.93 14.95 13.51
C ARG A 40 -5.78 14.09 14.44
N ALA A 41 -5.16 13.09 15.06
CA ALA A 41 -5.74 12.47 16.25
C ALA A 41 -5.36 13.33 17.47
N PRO A 42 -6.19 13.41 18.53
CA PRO A 42 -5.84 14.19 19.72
C PRO A 42 -4.45 13.81 20.25
N GLY A 43 -3.51 14.76 20.18
CA GLY A 43 -2.12 14.60 20.62
C GLY A 43 -1.23 13.68 19.76
N LYS A 44 -1.65 13.24 18.57
CA LYS A 44 -0.86 12.35 17.71
C LYS A 44 -0.98 12.70 16.22
N SER A 45 0.16 12.75 15.54
CA SER A 45 0.21 12.71 14.07
C SER A 45 0.06 11.25 13.60
N VAL A 46 -0.83 11.02 12.64
CA VAL A 46 -0.93 9.72 11.97
C VAL A 46 0.10 9.68 10.85
N SER A 47 0.86 8.59 10.77
CA SER A 47 1.77 8.28 9.68
C SER A 47 1.46 6.90 9.13
N ILE A 48 1.67 6.72 7.83
CA ILE A 48 1.47 5.45 7.14
C ILE A 48 2.71 5.08 6.34
N SER A 49 3.04 3.80 6.34
CA SER A 49 4.03 3.20 5.43
C SER A 49 3.28 2.43 4.35
N MET A 50 3.71 2.58 3.09
CA MET A 50 3.07 1.92 1.94
C MET A 50 4.05 1.03 1.18
N GLY A 51 3.58 -0.17 0.83
CA GLY A 51 4.27 -1.09 -0.07
C GLY A 51 3.45 -1.27 -1.34
N ILE A 52 4.11 -1.30 -2.50
CA ILE A 52 3.46 -1.53 -3.79
C ILE A 52 3.93 -2.87 -4.34
N GLY A 53 2.99 -3.78 -4.57
CA GLY A 53 3.18 -5.03 -5.30
C GLY A 53 2.57 -4.94 -6.69
N LEU A 54 3.26 -5.43 -7.72
CA LEU A 54 2.77 -5.46 -9.09
C LEU A 54 2.54 -6.88 -9.56
N HIS A 55 1.33 -7.14 -10.02
CA HIS A 55 0.98 -8.35 -10.76
C HIS A 55 0.78 -7.97 -12.23
N PHE A 56 1.38 -8.73 -13.13
CA PHE A 56 1.24 -8.54 -14.58
C PHE A 56 0.58 -9.78 -15.16
N ASP A 57 -0.52 -9.59 -15.89
CA ASP A 57 -1.20 -10.70 -16.54
C ASP A 57 -0.25 -11.41 -17.52
N GLY A 58 -0.25 -12.74 -17.48
CA GLY A 58 0.60 -13.57 -18.33
C GLY A 58 2.04 -13.77 -17.83
N VAL A 59 2.43 -13.19 -16.69
CA VAL A 59 3.68 -13.56 -16.00
C VAL A 59 3.36 -14.59 -14.92
N GLU A 60 4.03 -15.75 -14.99
CA GLU A 60 3.87 -16.81 -14.00
C GLU A 60 4.52 -16.41 -12.66
N ARG A 61 3.80 -15.62 -11.87
CA ARG A 61 4.14 -15.27 -10.49
C ARG A 61 2.98 -15.67 -9.60
N THR A 62 3.28 -16.33 -8.50
CA THR A 62 2.29 -16.51 -7.44
C THR A 62 1.94 -15.15 -6.85
N LEU A 63 0.67 -14.92 -6.49
CA LEU A 63 0.22 -13.68 -5.84
C LEU A 63 1.03 -13.36 -4.56
N THR A 64 1.61 -14.38 -3.94
CA THR A 64 2.51 -14.25 -2.78
C THR A 64 3.77 -13.44 -3.09
N GLN A 65 4.32 -13.49 -4.31
CA GLN A 65 5.55 -12.77 -4.64
C GLN A 65 5.38 -11.24 -4.58
N PRO A 66 4.42 -10.62 -5.30
CA PRO A 66 4.15 -9.19 -5.19
C PRO A 66 3.79 -8.73 -3.77
N LEU A 67 3.11 -9.58 -3.00
CA LEU A 67 2.77 -9.29 -1.60
C LEU A 67 4.02 -9.23 -0.72
N ASN A 68 4.93 -10.20 -0.85
CA ASN A 68 6.19 -10.19 -0.10
C ASN A 68 7.06 -8.98 -0.45
N GLU A 69 7.14 -8.59 -1.73
CA GLU A 69 7.86 -7.38 -2.17
C GLU A 69 7.28 -6.10 -1.53
N ALA A 70 5.95 -6.02 -1.42
CA ALA A 70 5.28 -4.93 -0.74
C ALA A 70 5.55 -4.95 0.78
N GLU A 71 5.55 -6.14 1.41
CA GLU A 71 5.89 -6.32 2.83
C GLU A 71 7.31 -5.88 3.15
N ASP A 72 8.29 -6.28 2.36
CA ASP A 72 9.69 -5.88 2.54
C ASP A 72 9.87 -4.36 2.48
N THR A 73 9.13 -3.70 1.58
CA THR A 73 9.14 -2.24 1.45
C THR A 73 8.56 -1.56 2.70
N ILE A 74 7.44 -2.07 3.22
CA ILE A 74 6.83 -1.55 4.45
C ILE A 74 7.73 -1.80 5.66
N TYR A 75 8.35 -2.98 5.74
CA TYR A 75 9.28 -3.33 6.79
C TYR A 75 10.48 -2.38 6.80
N ALA A 76 11.03 -2.08 5.62
CA ALA A 76 12.11 -1.11 5.47
C ALA A 76 11.70 0.30 5.93
N ALA A 77 10.49 0.75 5.59
CA ALA A 77 9.96 2.05 6.00
C ALA A 77 9.75 2.16 7.52
N LYS A 78 9.25 1.09 8.16
CA LYS A 78 9.03 1.03 9.61
C LYS A 78 10.29 1.12 10.46
N ARG A 79 11.48 0.84 9.91
CA ARG A 79 12.75 1.02 10.64
C ARG A 79 13.01 2.48 11.04
N GLN A 80 12.28 3.43 10.46
CA GLN A 80 12.38 4.85 10.78
C GLN A 80 11.42 5.29 11.90
N GLY A 81 10.54 4.39 12.38
CA GLY A 81 9.59 4.66 13.47
C GLY A 81 8.25 3.93 13.29
N PRO A 82 7.43 3.82 14.34
CA PRO A 82 6.13 3.17 14.27
C PRO A 82 5.12 3.98 13.45
N THR A 83 4.60 3.38 12.38
CA THR A 83 3.55 3.94 11.50
C THR A 83 2.46 2.89 11.24
N GLY A 84 1.27 3.30 10.78
CA GLY A 84 0.28 2.38 10.20
C GLY A 84 0.79 1.74 8.90
N ARG A 85 0.14 0.67 8.41
CA ARG A 85 0.55 -0.08 7.21
C ARG A 85 -0.52 -0.07 6.14
N ILE A 86 -0.11 0.17 4.90
CA ILE A 86 -0.99 0.06 3.74
C ILE A 86 -0.28 -0.71 2.61
N PHE A 87 -0.91 -1.77 2.15
CA PHE A 87 -0.51 -2.54 0.98
C PHE A 87 -1.30 -2.09 -0.25
N LEU A 88 -0.59 -1.82 -1.32
CA LEU A 88 -1.17 -1.50 -2.62
C LEU A 88 -0.75 -2.58 -3.60
N MET A 89 -1.68 -3.46 -3.96
CA MET A 89 -1.48 -4.42 -5.02
C MET A 89 -2.14 -3.87 -6.28
N ALA A 90 -1.38 -3.74 -7.36
CA ALA A 90 -1.91 -3.37 -8.66
C ALA A 90 -1.75 -4.51 -9.64
N THR A 91 -2.82 -4.80 -10.37
CA THR A 91 -2.80 -5.72 -11.50
C THR A 91 -2.75 -4.88 -12.77
N VAL A 92 -1.66 -5.01 -13.52
CA VAL A 92 -1.33 -4.19 -14.69
C VAL A 92 -1.39 -5.02 -15.96
#